data_AF-A0A2E0WQU2-F1
#
_entry.id   AF-A0A2E0WQU2-F1
#
_cell.length_a   1.000
_cell.length_b   1.000
_cell.length_c   1.000
_cell.angle_alpha   90.00
_cell.angle_beta   90.00
_cell.angle_gamma   90.00
#
_symmetry.space_group_name_H-M   'P 1'
#
loop_
_entity.id
_entity.type
_entity.pdbx_description
1 polymer ?
#
loop_
_entity_poly.entity_id
_entity_poly.type
_entity_poly.pdbx_seq_one_letter_code
_entity_poly.pdbx_strand_id
1 'polypeptide(L)'
;MDDVWPRNGRVASGCSGWFLSEKGVYTSYTWHPFLGQVRLEGAPARTRYVEDWEVVEALSLPSVRKRGSVQAIQAYIRIKLLTGLRRGDMLRLRLSDCGEDGIYAKPSKTTHTTGRSIVIGWSDELREAFELAKAARPVDISPFLFCNRHGESYYNEAKGTANGWDSMWQRFMRRVLEETEVKERFTEHDLRAKCASDAESLAHAKALLAHADERTTQRWYRRKPEKVRPLR
;
A
#
# COMPACT_ATOMS: atom_id res chain seq x y z
N MET A 1 -14.66 -45.47 -20.69
CA MET A 1 -13.81 -44.55 -21.46
C MET A 1 -13.76 -43.28 -20.66
N ASP A 2 -12.59 -43.09 -20.07
CA ASP A 2 -12.26 -42.13 -19.04
C ASP A 2 -12.37 -40.70 -19.55
N ASP A 3 -12.92 -39.79 -18.74
CA ASP A 3 -12.52 -38.40 -18.83
C ASP A 3 -12.43 -37.79 -17.42
N VAL A 4 -11.18 -37.48 -17.09
CA VAL A 4 -10.67 -37.00 -15.81
C VAL A 4 -10.93 -35.49 -15.75
N TRP A 5 -11.76 -35.03 -14.81
CA TRP A 5 -11.87 -33.60 -14.48
C TRP A 5 -10.68 -33.15 -13.63
N PRO A 6 -9.83 -32.20 -14.07
CA PRO A 6 -8.87 -31.58 -13.18
C PRO A 6 -9.58 -30.51 -12.33
N ARG A 7 -9.49 -30.68 -11.01
CA ARG A 7 -9.77 -29.65 -10.01
C ARG A 7 -8.78 -28.49 -10.19
N ASN A 8 -9.31 -27.28 -10.30
CA ASN A 8 -8.76 -25.97 -9.90
C ASN A 8 -8.85 -24.90 -11.00
N GLY A 9 -9.88 -24.07 -10.91
CA GLY A 9 -9.93 -22.78 -11.62
C GLY A 9 -10.93 -21.87 -10.93
N ARG A 10 -10.45 -21.00 -10.04
CA ARG A 10 -11.30 -19.93 -9.46
C ARG A 10 -11.68 -18.97 -10.59
N VAL A 11 -12.94 -19.00 -10.99
CA VAL A 11 -13.52 -18.09 -11.99
C VAL A 11 -13.69 -16.71 -11.35
N ALA A 12 -13.08 -15.68 -11.93
CA ALA A 12 -13.31 -14.29 -11.57
C ALA A 12 -14.41 -13.72 -12.47
N SER A 13 -15.68 -13.96 -12.14
CA SER A 13 -16.82 -13.23 -12.70
C SER A 13 -17.03 -11.95 -11.88
N GLY A 14 -16.28 -10.90 -12.21
CA GLY A 14 -16.27 -9.64 -11.43
C GLY A 14 -17.49 -8.74 -11.59
N CYS A 15 -18.39 -9.00 -12.55
CA CYS A 15 -19.64 -8.26 -12.74
C CYS A 15 -20.70 -9.16 -13.39
N SER A 16 -21.27 -10.10 -12.64
CA SER A 16 -22.53 -10.74 -13.04
C SER A 16 -23.11 -11.47 -11.85
N GLY A 17 -24.18 -10.90 -11.30
CA GLY A 17 -24.86 -11.53 -10.17
C GLY A 17 -26.14 -10.85 -9.72
N TRP A 18 -26.51 -9.65 -10.20
CA TRP A 18 -27.80 -9.05 -9.84
C TRP A 18 -28.31 -8.16 -10.97
N PHE A 19 -29.07 -8.75 -11.90
CA PHE A 19 -30.03 -7.98 -12.69
C PHE A 19 -31.40 -8.40 -12.16
N LEU A 20 -32.10 -7.45 -11.52
CA LEU A 20 -33.47 -7.63 -11.04
C LEU A 20 -34.38 -7.95 -12.23
N SER A 21 -34.96 -9.15 -12.22
CA SER A 21 -36.17 -9.46 -13.00
C SER A 21 -37.30 -9.56 -11.99
N GLU A 22 -38.32 -8.70 -12.13
CA GLU A 22 -39.48 -8.57 -11.25
C GLU A 22 -40.42 -9.78 -11.24
N LYS A 23 -40.07 -10.90 -11.89
CA LYS A 23 -40.86 -12.14 -11.86
C LYS A 23 -39.92 -13.33 -11.78
N GLY A 24 -39.96 -14.03 -10.66
CA GLY A 24 -39.07 -15.13 -10.28
C GLY A 24 -39.04 -16.29 -11.28
N VAL A 25 -38.20 -16.17 -12.30
CA VAL A 25 -37.77 -17.26 -13.17
C VAL A 25 -36.26 -17.13 -13.34
N TYR A 26 -35.50 -17.99 -12.67
CA TYR A 26 -34.05 -18.11 -12.87
C TYR A 26 -33.78 -18.97 -14.10
N THR A 27 -33.53 -18.36 -15.24
CA THR A 27 -32.92 -19.04 -16.39
C THR A 27 -31.41 -19.04 -16.25
N SER A 28 -30.79 -20.22 -16.22
CA SER A 28 -29.33 -20.38 -16.24
C SER A 28 -28.80 -19.98 -17.61
N TYR A 29 -28.53 -18.68 -17.80
CA TYR A 29 -27.83 -18.21 -18.98
C TYR A 29 -26.37 -18.66 -18.94
N THR A 30 -26.07 -19.76 -19.62
CA THR A 30 -24.72 -20.29 -19.90
C THR A 30 -23.92 -19.40 -20.87
N TRP A 31 -24.55 -18.37 -21.44
CA TRP A 31 -23.96 -17.46 -22.41
C TRP A 31 -23.80 -16.07 -21.82
N HIS A 32 -22.60 -15.78 -21.31
CA HIS A 32 -22.21 -14.41 -21.01
C HIS A 32 -21.42 -13.87 -22.21
N PRO A 33 -21.82 -12.73 -22.80
CA PRO A 33 -21.24 -12.25 -24.05
C PRO A 33 -19.74 -12.01 -23.95
N PHE A 34 -19.18 -11.72 -22.78
CA PHE A 34 -17.74 -11.53 -22.59
C PHE A 34 -16.96 -12.78 -22.16
N LEU A 35 -17.62 -13.94 -22.03
CA LEU A 35 -16.92 -15.18 -21.68
C LEU A 35 -16.07 -15.61 -22.89
N GLY A 36 -14.74 -15.55 -22.73
CA GLY A 36 -13.80 -15.96 -23.77
C GLY A 36 -13.48 -14.90 -24.84
N GLN A 37 -14.03 -13.69 -24.75
CA GLN A 37 -13.90 -12.73 -25.86
C GLN A 37 -12.54 -12.06 -25.98
N VAL A 38 -11.91 -11.55 -24.91
CA VAL A 38 -10.50 -11.09 -24.92
C VAL A 38 -10.00 -10.99 -23.47
N ARG A 39 -8.82 -11.56 -23.17
CA ARG A 39 -8.02 -11.13 -22.00
C ARG A 39 -6.91 -10.24 -22.53
N LEU A 40 -7.00 -8.94 -22.25
CA LEU A 40 -5.87 -8.05 -22.52
C LEU A 40 -4.72 -8.49 -21.61
N GLU A 41 -3.57 -8.76 -22.20
CA GLU A 41 -2.35 -8.97 -21.43
C GLU A 41 -2.04 -7.67 -20.71
N GLY A 42 -2.29 -7.64 -19.40
CA GLY A 42 -1.93 -6.50 -18.57
C GLY A 42 -0.41 -6.31 -18.62
N ALA A 43 0.04 -5.06 -18.62
CA ALA A 43 1.46 -4.76 -18.49
C ALA A 43 2.05 -5.52 -17.29
N PRO A 44 3.26 -6.09 -17.43
CA PRO A 44 3.86 -6.86 -16.35
C PRO A 44 3.96 -6.01 -15.09
N ALA A 45 3.67 -6.63 -13.95
CA ALA A 45 3.74 -5.93 -12.68
C ALA A 45 5.16 -5.43 -12.43
N ARG A 46 5.30 -4.23 -11.87
CA ARG A 46 6.60 -3.66 -11.52
C ARG A 46 7.31 -4.51 -10.47
N THR A 47 8.55 -4.92 -10.78
CA THR A 47 9.38 -5.81 -9.95
C THR A 47 10.58 -5.12 -9.29
N ARG A 48 10.89 -3.87 -9.66
CA ARG A 48 12.06 -3.14 -9.17
C ARG A 48 12.12 -3.07 -7.64
N TYR A 49 13.25 -3.43 -7.04
CA TYR A 49 13.54 -3.17 -5.64
C TYR A 49 14.11 -1.76 -5.47
N VAL A 50 13.69 -1.05 -4.42
CA VAL A 50 14.23 0.28 -4.08
C VAL A 50 15.36 0.07 -3.09
N GLU A 51 16.53 0.59 -3.41
CA GLU A 51 17.72 0.40 -2.57
C GLU A 51 17.75 1.40 -1.40
N ASP A 52 18.53 1.08 -0.37
CA ASP A 52 18.62 1.91 0.84
C ASP A 52 19.18 3.29 0.53
N TRP A 53 20.18 3.38 -0.35
CA TRP A 53 20.76 4.66 -0.74
C TRP A 53 19.75 5.57 -1.45
N GLU A 54 18.84 5.01 -2.27
CA GLU A 54 17.79 5.80 -2.94
C GLU A 54 16.80 6.39 -1.94
N VAL A 55 16.50 5.63 -0.88
CA VAL A 55 15.67 6.12 0.22
C VAL A 55 16.43 7.21 0.98
N VAL A 56 17.70 7.01 1.30
CA VAL A 56 18.52 8.01 2.01
C VAL A 56 18.59 9.31 1.23
N GLU A 57 18.83 9.28 -0.08
CA GLU A 57 18.80 10.44 -0.97
C GLU A 57 17.43 11.15 -0.97
N ALA A 58 16.34 10.38 -1.06
CA ALA A 58 15.01 10.99 -0.96
C ALA A 58 14.76 11.65 0.40
N LEU A 59 15.30 11.06 1.48
CA LEU A 59 15.18 11.59 2.84
C LEU A 59 16.15 12.76 3.13
N SER A 60 17.21 12.94 2.34
CA SER A 60 18.16 14.05 2.46
C SER A 60 17.69 15.33 1.77
N LEU A 61 16.68 15.24 0.89
CA LEU A 61 16.18 16.37 0.12
C LEU A 61 15.82 17.57 1.03
N PRO A 62 16.38 18.77 0.80
CA PRO A 62 16.15 19.90 1.67
C PRO A 62 14.71 20.41 1.55
N SER A 63 14.12 20.76 2.70
CA SER A 63 12.84 21.44 2.78
C SER A 63 13.05 22.94 2.96
N VAL A 64 12.50 23.73 2.03
CA VAL A 64 12.51 25.19 2.13
C VAL A 64 11.65 25.69 3.29
N ARG A 65 10.58 24.96 3.63
CA ARG A 65 9.63 25.33 4.68
C ARG A 65 9.81 24.45 5.91
N LYS A 66 9.57 25.04 7.09
CA LYS A 66 9.57 24.34 8.38
C LYS A 66 8.41 23.35 8.55
N ARG A 67 7.33 23.54 7.78
CA ARG A 67 6.16 22.66 7.67
C ARG A 67 5.82 22.51 6.19
N GLY A 68 5.35 21.34 5.77
CA GLY A 68 4.80 21.17 4.42
C GLY A 68 5.22 19.88 3.72
N SER A 69 5.14 19.91 2.39
CA SER A 69 5.07 18.71 1.57
C SER A 69 6.31 17.82 1.62
N VAL A 70 7.52 18.38 1.67
CA VAL A 70 8.77 17.61 1.68
C VAL A 70 8.88 16.82 2.98
N GLN A 71 8.78 17.49 4.12
CA GLN A 71 8.85 16.85 5.44
C GLN A 71 7.70 15.86 5.65
N ALA A 72 6.49 16.18 5.21
CA ALA A 72 5.35 15.27 5.29
C ALA A 72 5.61 13.98 4.49
N ILE A 73 6.17 14.08 3.29
CA ILE A 73 6.52 12.91 2.47
C ILE A 73 7.69 12.15 3.08
N GLN A 74 8.71 12.83 3.59
CA GLN A 74 9.86 12.20 4.26
C GLN A 74 9.45 11.43 5.51
N ALA A 75 8.53 11.96 6.32
CA ALA A 75 7.96 11.24 7.46
C ALA A 75 7.08 10.07 7.01
N TYR A 76 6.27 10.27 5.95
CA TYR A 76 5.48 9.21 5.33
C TYR A 76 6.35 8.04 4.86
N ILE A 77 7.48 8.30 4.19
CA ILE A 77 8.41 7.27 3.71
C ILE A 77 8.94 6.45 4.89
N ARG A 78 9.37 7.11 5.98
CA ARG A 78 9.85 6.42 7.20
C ARG A 78 8.79 5.49 7.78
N ILE A 79 7.59 6.02 8.05
CA ILE A 79 6.48 5.21 8.60
C ILE A 79 6.12 4.08 7.63
N LYS A 80 6.11 4.33 6.33
CA LYS A 80 5.79 3.32 5.30
C LYS A 80 6.77 2.16 5.30
N LEU A 81 8.06 2.43 5.48
CA LEU A 81 9.11 1.40 5.50
C LEU A 81 9.07 0.57 6.78
N LEU A 82 8.67 1.16 7.90
CA LEU A 82 8.54 0.47 9.19
C LEU A 82 7.24 -0.34 9.30
N THR A 83 6.12 0.22 8.84
CA THR A 83 4.78 -0.36 9.06
C THR A 83 4.26 -1.15 7.86
N GLY A 84 4.80 -0.87 6.67
CA GLY A 84 4.32 -1.43 5.41
C GLY A 84 2.91 -1.01 5.01
N LEU A 85 2.17 -0.18 5.75
CA LEU A 85 0.73 0.09 5.56
C LEU A 85 0.34 0.54 4.13
N ARG A 86 -0.89 0.26 3.68
CA ARG A 86 -1.33 0.72 2.34
C ARG A 86 -1.54 2.23 2.34
N ARG A 87 -1.46 2.85 1.15
CA ARG A 87 -1.62 4.30 0.99
C ARG A 87 -2.95 4.80 1.57
N GLY A 88 -4.05 4.13 1.24
CA GLY A 88 -5.37 4.51 1.75
C GLY A 88 -5.47 4.40 3.27
N ASP A 89 -4.79 3.43 3.89
CA ASP A 89 -4.80 3.28 5.34
C ASP A 89 -3.94 4.39 6.00
N MET A 90 -2.74 4.65 5.45
CA MET A 90 -1.87 5.73 5.90
C MET A 90 -2.53 7.12 5.86
N LEU A 91 -3.24 7.44 4.77
CA LEU A 91 -3.85 8.76 4.60
C LEU A 91 -5.15 8.94 5.41
N ARG A 92 -5.71 7.85 5.92
CA ARG A 92 -6.87 7.88 6.84
C ARG A 92 -6.48 7.82 8.31
N LEU A 93 -5.21 7.54 8.60
CA LEU A 93 -4.73 7.32 9.96
C LEU A 93 -4.97 8.56 10.82
N ARG A 94 -5.69 8.37 11.92
CA ARG A 94 -5.98 9.42 12.89
C ARG A 94 -5.05 9.33 14.10
N LEU A 95 -4.88 10.45 14.80
CA LEU A 95 -4.16 10.47 16.07
C LEU A 95 -4.84 9.59 17.13
N SER A 96 -6.17 9.48 17.10
CA SER A 96 -6.93 8.58 17.96
C SER A 96 -6.67 7.09 17.69
N ASP A 97 -6.15 6.75 16.51
CA ASP A 97 -5.76 5.38 16.16
C ASP A 97 -4.33 5.06 16.62
N CYS A 98 -3.66 5.98 17.32
CA CYS A 98 -2.30 5.83 17.82
C CYS A 98 -2.35 5.83 19.35
N GLY A 99 -2.37 4.63 19.95
CA GLY A 99 -2.44 4.44 21.39
C GLY A 99 -1.06 4.31 22.04
N GLU A 100 -1.04 3.96 23.32
CA GLU A 100 0.20 3.80 24.10
C GLU A 100 1.06 2.63 23.61
N ASP A 101 0.41 1.56 23.16
CA ASP A 101 1.02 0.31 22.71
C ASP A 101 1.40 0.31 21.23
N GLY A 102 0.75 1.12 20.39
CA GLY A 102 1.08 1.18 18.98
C GLY A 102 0.08 1.90 18.08
N ILE A 103 0.25 1.68 16.78
CA ILE A 103 -0.64 2.18 15.73
C ILE A 103 -1.67 1.10 15.40
N TYR A 104 -2.95 1.44 15.59
CA TYR A 104 -4.10 0.58 15.29
C TYR A 104 -4.48 0.75 13.82
N ALA A 105 -4.05 -0.17 12.97
CA ALA A 105 -4.39 -0.14 11.56
C ALA A 105 -5.57 -1.09 11.26
N LYS A 106 -6.65 -0.54 10.71
CA LYS A 106 -7.79 -1.30 10.17
C LYS A 106 -7.75 -1.22 8.64
N PRO A 107 -7.24 -2.25 7.94
CA PRO A 107 -7.07 -2.16 6.49
C PRO A 107 -8.42 -2.02 5.77
N SER A 108 -8.65 -0.89 5.12
CA SER A 108 -9.96 -0.55 4.56
C SER A 108 -10.35 -1.48 3.40
N LYS A 109 -9.36 -1.88 2.59
CA LYS A 109 -9.56 -2.74 1.41
C LYS A 109 -10.05 -4.15 1.76
N THR A 110 -9.75 -4.65 2.95
CA THR A 110 -10.14 -5.99 3.40
C THR A 110 -11.18 -5.98 4.50
N THR A 111 -11.72 -4.80 4.85
CA THR A 111 -12.73 -4.67 5.91
C THR A 111 -13.96 -5.54 5.64
N HIS A 112 -14.36 -5.68 4.37
CA HIS A 112 -15.51 -6.51 3.99
C HIS A 112 -15.21 -8.01 3.79
N THR A 113 -13.94 -8.42 3.79
CA THR A 113 -13.57 -9.82 3.46
C THR A 113 -12.81 -10.53 4.56
N THR A 114 -11.86 -9.88 5.20
CA THR A 114 -10.98 -10.51 6.20
C THR A 114 -10.79 -9.69 7.47
N GLY A 115 -11.14 -8.40 7.48
CA GLY A 115 -11.37 -7.59 8.68
C GLY A 115 -10.24 -7.47 9.71
N ARG A 116 -9.06 -8.07 9.49
CA ARG A 116 -7.99 -8.14 10.49
C ARG A 116 -7.45 -6.75 10.78
N SER A 117 -7.82 -6.21 11.94
CA SER A 117 -7.13 -5.11 12.58
C SER A 117 -5.78 -5.60 13.09
N ILE A 118 -4.72 -4.87 12.79
CA ILE A 118 -3.39 -5.10 13.36
C ILE A 118 -3.02 -3.95 14.27
N VAL A 119 -2.30 -4.25 15.34
CA VAL A 119 -1.60 -3.25 16.15
C VAL A 119 -0.13 -3.35 15.81
N ILE A 120 0.44 -2.25 15.34
CA ILE A 120 1.87 -2.15 15.05
C ILE A 120 2.53 -1.51 16.27
N GLY A 121 3.26 -2.31 17.04
CA GLY A 121 3.93 -1.87 18.26
C GLY A 121 4.94 -0.76 18.00
N TRP A 122 5.09 0.15 18.96
CA TRP A 122 6.09 1.21 18.86
C TRP A 122 7.51 0.67 18.91
N SER A 123 8.33 1.06 17.94
CA SER A 123 9.78 1.17 18.08
C SER A 123 10.17 2.63 18.25
N ASP A 124 11.41 2.89 18.69
CA ASP A 124 11.92 4.25 18.83
C ASP A 124 11.92 4.99 17.48
N GLU A 125 12.30 4.31 16.40
CA GLU A 125 12.30 4.85 15.05
C GLU A 125 10.87 5.13 14.55
N LEU A 126 9.91 4.28 14.90
CA LEU A 126 8.51 4.50 14.53
C LEU A 126 7.92 5.71 15.28
N ARG A 127 8.25 5.87 16.56
CA ARG A 127 7.85 7.05 17.34
C ARG A 127 8.47 8.33 16.80
N GLU A 128 9.76 8.31 16.47
CA GLU A 128 10.43 9.45 15.85
C GLU A 128 9.77 9.83 14.52
N ALA A 129 9.55 8.85 13.64
CA ALA A 129 8.89 9.07 12.35
C ALA A 129 7.46 9.62 12.51
N PHE A 130 6.73 9.15 13.53
CA PHE A 130 5.40 9.65 13.87
C PHE A 130 5.42 11.11 14.36
N GLU A 131 6.35 11.47 15.23
CA GLU A 131 6.49 12.86 15.69
C GLU A 131 6.95 13.80 14.57
N LEU A 132 7.84 13.35 13.67
CA LEU A 132 8.19 14.08 12.45
C LEU A 132 6.96 14.31 11.56
N ALA A 133 6.09 13.30 11.42
CA ALA A 133 4.84 13.45 10.67
C ALA A 133 3.91 14.47 11.32
N LYS A 134 3.73 14.42 12.65
CA LYS A 134 2.93 15.39 13.41
C LYS A 134 3.46 16.81 13.26
N ALA A 135 4.78 17.00 13.36
CA ALA A 135 5.43 18.30 13.24
C ALA A 135 5.34 18.89 11.82
N ALA A 136 5.31 18.04 10.80
CA ALA A 136 5.19 18.48 9.41
C ALA A 136 3.78 18.97 9.03
N ARG A 137 2.76 18.74 9.88
CA ARG A 137 1.36 19.06 9.56
C ARG A 137 1.15 20.56 9.40
N PRO A 138 0.36 20.97 8.40
CA PRO A 138 -0.01 22.37 8.24
C PRO A 138 -1.00 22.86 9.32
N VAL A 139 -1.77 21.95 9.94
CA VAL A 139 -2.80 22.26 10.94
C VAL A 139 -2.64 21.35 12.16
N ASP A 140 -2.38 21.94 13.33
CA ASP A 140 -2.02 21.19 14.54
C ASP A 140 -3.22 20.45 15.17
N ILE A 141 -4.42 21.03 15.07
CA ILE A 141 -5.67 20.47 15.60
C ILE A 141 -6.30 19.39 14.72
N SER A 142 -5.69 19.07 13.56
CA SER A 142 -6.26 18.05 12.67
C SER A 142 -6.30 16.68 13.38
N PRO A 143 -7.39 15.91 13.23
CA PRO A 143 -7.44 14.54 13.72
C PRO A 143 -6.55 13.60 12.91
N PHE A 144 -6.17 13.96 11.67
CA PHE A 144 -5.39 13.11 10.79
C PHE A 144 -3.88 13.31 10.99
N LEU A 145 -3.11 12.22 10.88
CA LEU A 145 -1.65 12.29 10.89
C LEU A 145 -1.12 13.00 9.63
N PHE A 146 -1.74 12.73 8.48
CA PHE A 146 -1.46 13.41 7.21
C PHE A 146 -2.69 14.20 6.79
N CYS A 147 -2.60 15.53 6.91
CA CYS A 147 -3.72 16.43 6.60
C CYS A 147 -3.34 17.53 5.62
N ASN A 148 -4.35 17.99 4.86
CA ASN A 148 -4.20 19.14 3.99
C ASN A 148 -4.19 20.46 4.79
N ARG A 149 -4.05 21.60 4.11
CA ARG A 149 -4.04 22.94 4.74
C ARG A 149 -5.34 23.33 5.47
N HIS A 150 -6.41 22.58 5.24
CA HIS A 150 -7.72 22.74 5.90
C HIS A 150 -7.89 21.77 7.07
N GLY A 151 -6.88 20.93 7.37
CA GLY A 151 -6.94 19.92 8.42
C GLY A 151 -7.70 18.65 8.04
N GLU A 152 -8.07 18.48 6.77
CA GLU A 152 -8.82 17.32 6.28
C GLU A 152 -7.87 16.23 5.75
N SER A 153 -8.37 14.99 5.65
CA SER A 153 -7.62 13.89 5.02
C SER A 153 -7.33 14.19 3.54
N TYR A 154 -6.17 13.73 3.07
CA TYR A 154 -5.88 13.71 1.63
C TYR A 154 -6.67 12.65 0.85
N TYR A 155 -7.27 11.68 1.54
CA TYR A 155 -8.04 10.63 0.91
C TYR A 155 -9.49 11.05 0.72
N ASN A 156 -9.96 11.04 -0.52
CA ASN A 156 -11.35 11.32 -0.86
C ASN A 156 -12.14 10.00 -0.86
N GLU A 157 -12.99 9.80 0.15
CA GLU A 157 -13.80 8.57 0.28
C GLU A 157 -14.79 8.38 -0.86
N ALA A 158 -15.40 9.46 -1.35
CA ALA A 158 -16.40 9.38 -2.42
C ALA A 158 -15.81 8.91 -3.76
N LYS A 159 -14.56 9.29 -4.05
CA LYS A 159 -13.88 8.95 -5.31
C LYS A 159 -12.88 7.80 -5.16
N GLY A 160 -12.51 7.42 -3.94
CA GLY A 160 -11.45 6.45 -3.67
C GLY A 160 -10.05 6.92 -4.09
N THR A 161 -9.85 8.22 -4.24
CA THR A 161 -8.60 8.83 -4.76
C THR A 161 -7.90 9.72 -3.74
N ALA A 162 -6.63 10.04 -4.00
CA ALA A 162 -5.82 10.90 -3.14
C ALA A 162 -5.09 11.98 -3.96
N ASN A 163 -5.80 12.66 -4.86
CA ASN A 163 -5.21 13.55 -5.89
C ASN A 163 -4.27 14.63 -5.31
N GLY A 164 -4.61 15.19 -4.15
CA GLY A 164 -3.76 16.18 -3.47
C GLY A 164 -2.43 15.59 -3.02
N TRP A 165 -2.46 14.37 -2.49
CA TRP A 165 -1.26 13.62 -2.11
C TRP A 165 -0.46 13.17 -3.33
N ASP A 166 -1.14 12.66 -4.36
CA ASP A 166 -0.50 12.23 -5.61
C ASP A 166 0.28 13.38 -6.26
N SER A 167 -0.29 14.59 -6.26
CA SER A 167 0.36 15.80 -6.76
C SER A 167 1.57 16.21 -5.91
N MET A 168 1.51 16.02 -4.58
CA MET A 168 2.65 16.25 -3.70
C MET A 168 3.77 15.24 -3.93
N TRP A 169 3.42 13.95 -4.03
CA TRP A 169 4.37 12.88 -4.31
C TRP A 169 5.05 13.04 -5.66
N GLN A 170 4.30 13.40 -6.70
CA GLN A 170 4.86 13.67 -8.03
C GLN A 170 5.89 14.80 -8.01
N ARG A 171 5.59 15.91 -7.32
CA ARG A 171 6.51 17.05 -7.19
C ARG A 171 7.75 16.70 -6.37
N PHE A 172 7.58 15.93 -5.30
CA PHE A 172 8.69 15.45 -4.49
C PHE A 172 9.60 14.54 -5.29
N MET A 173 9.06 13.52 -5.97
CA MET A 173 9.87 12.61 -6.79
C MET A 173 10.55 13.31 -7.96
N ARG A 174 9.92 14.34 -8.54
CA ARG A 174 10.58 15.16 -9.55
C ARG A 174 11.83 15.84 -8.98
N ARG A 175 11.72 16.47 -7.81
CA ARG A 175 12.88 17.06 -7.12
C ARG A 175 13.95 16.02 -6.78
N VAL A 176 13.55 14.83 -6.32
CA VAL A 176 14.50 13.73 -6.06
C VAL A 176 15.30 13.40 -7.32
N LEU A 177 14.65 13.27 -8.49
CA LEU A 177 15.37 12.99 -9.74
C LEU A 177 16.24 14.16 -10.24
N GLU A 178 15.84 15.39 -9.95
CA GLU A 178 16.54 16.61 -10.40
C GLU A 178 17.72 16.99 -9.49
N GLU A 179 17.60 16.74 -8.19
CA GLU A 179 18.50 17.28 -7.16
C GLU A 179 19.35 16.21 -6.45
N THR A 180 19.17 14.92 -6.75
CA THR A 180 19.90 13.82 -6.09
C THR A 180 20.46 12.82 -7.11
N GLU A 181 21.18 11.81 -6.63
CA GLU A 181 21.73 10.76 -7.49
C GLU A 181 20.71 9.70 -7.93
N VAL A 182 19.48 9.73 -7.41
CA VAL A 182 18.42 8.81 -7.81
C VAL A 182 18.06 9.05 -9.28
N LYS A 183 18.25 8.04 -10.14
CA LYS A 183 17.96 8.17 -11.59
C LYS A 183 16.60 7.63 -12.00
N GLU A 184 16.01 6.74 -11.20
CA GLU A 184 14.71 6.14 -11.52
C GLU A 184 13.69 6.36 -10.41
N ARG A 185 12.53 6.89 -10.75
CA ARG A 185 11.44 7.14 -9.80
C ARG A 185 10.94 5.85 -9.15
N PHE A 186 10.72 5.88 -7.84
CA PHE A 186 9.95 4.86 -7.13
C PHE A 186 8.55 5.34 -6.71
N THR A 187 7.71 4.37 -6.36
CA THR A 187 6.32 4.58 -5.94
C THR A 187 6.11 4.14 -4.49
N GLU A 188 4.99 4.54 -3.90
CA GLU A 188 4.60 4.08 -2.56
C GLU A 188 4.37 2.56 -2.49
N HIS A 189 4.01 1.93 -3.61
CA HIS A 189 3.90 0.48 -3.71
C HIS A 189 5.27 -0.18 -3.65
N ASP A 190 6.28 0.46 -4.23
CA ASP A 190 7.65 -0.05 -4.18
C ASP A 190 8.21 0.01 -2.75
N LEU A 191 7.91 1.07 -1.99
CA LEU A 191 8.26 1.15 -0.56
C LEU A 191 7.58 0.06 0.27
N ARG A 192 6.31 -0.24 -0.01
CA ARG A 192 5.62 -1.36 0.66
C ARG A 192 6.24 -2.71 0.32
N ALA A 193 6.66 -2.91 -0.92
CA ALA A 193 7.38 -4.12 -1.32
C ALA A 193 8.78 -4.19 -0.70
N LYS A 194 9.48 -3.04 -0.58
CA LYS A 194 10.75 -2.94 0.13
C LYS A 194 10.62 -3.39 1.58
N CYS A 195 9.65 -2.83 2.33
CA CYS A 195 9.34 -3.24 3.70
C CYS A 195 9.16 -4.77 3.83
N ALA A 196 8.36 -5.38 2.95
CA ALA A 196 8.16 -6.83 2.98
C ALA A 196 9.40 -7.64 2.57
N SER A 197 10.23 -7.11 1.69
CA SER A 197 11.49 -7.72 1.25
C SER A 197 12.57 -7.67 2.34
N ASP A 198 12.55 -6.63 3.16
CA ASP A 198 13.53 -6.38 4.22
C ASP A 198 13.14 -7.04 5.55
N ALA A 199 11.87 -7.44 5.70
CA ALA A 199 11.43 -8.25 6.85
C ALA A 199 12.20 -9.58 6.94
N GLU A 200 12.52 -9.97 8.18
CA GLU A 200 13.36 -11.14 8.51
C GLU A 200 12.82 -12.46 7.95
N SER A 201 11.49 -12.63 7.95
CA SER A 201 10.83 -13.85 7.51
C SER A 201 9.57 -13.55 6.70
N LEU A 202 9.13 -14.54 5.91
CA LEU A 202 7.88 -14.46 5.17
C LEU A 202 6.67 -14.28 6.10
N ALA A 203 6.70 -14.93 7.27
CA ALA A 203 5.67 -14.81 8.30
C ALA A 203 5.61 -13.38 8.86
N HIS A 204 6.77 -12.78 9.18
CA HIS A 204 6.85 -11.40 9.64
C HIS A 204 6.33 -10.43 8.56
N ALA A 205 6.76 -10.60 7.30
CA ALA A 205 6.29 -9.81 6.17
C ALA A 205 4.76 -9.91 5.98
N LYS A 206 4.19 -11.13 6.06
CA LYS A 206 2.73 -11.36 5.96
C LYS A 206 1.96 -10.66 7.07
N ALA A 207 2.48 -10.72 8.30
CA ALA A 207 1.88 -10.09 9.47
C ALA A 207 1.86 -8.55 9.32
N LEU A 208 3.02 -7.94 9.02
CA LEU A 208 3.13 -6.50 8.77
C LEU A 208 2.19 -6.01 7.65
N LEU A 209 2.14 -6.77 6.55
CA LEU A 209 1.31 -6.40 5.40
C LEU A 209 -0.18 -6.72 5.60
N ALA A 210 -0.56 -7.40 6.69
CA ALA A 210 -1.91 -7.93 6.93
C ALA A 210 -2.45 -8.70 5.72
N HIS A 211 -1.62 -9.57 5.12
CA HIS A 211 -2.05 -10.42 4.01
C HIS A 211 -2.74 -11.69 4.51
N ALA A 212 -3.84 -12.04 3.85
CA ALA A 212 -4.58 -13.27 4.17
C ALA A 212 -3.77 -14.54 3.82
N ASP A 213 -3.06 -14.49 2.69
CA ASP A 213 -2.28 -15.61 2.13
C ASP A 213 -0.82 -15.20 1.92
N GLU A 214 0.10 -16.08 2.33
CA GLU A 214 1.56 -15.93 2.17
C GLU A 214 1.99 -15.90 0.71
N ARG A 215 1.28 -16.63 -0.16
CA ARG A 215 1.56 -16.66 -1.61
C ARG A 215 1.53 -15.27 -2.23
N THR A 216 0.65 -14.39 -1.73
CA THR A 216 0.58 -13.00 -2.21
C THR A 216 1.82 -12.22 -1.82
N THR A 217 2.30 -12.38 -0.58
CA THR A 217 3.52 -11.73 -0.09
C THR A 217 4.74 -12.23 -0.85
N GLN A 218 4.89 -13.55 -1.00
CA GLN A 218 6.02 -14.16 -1.69
C GLN A 218 6.08 -13.75 -3.16
N ARG A 219 4.96 -13.79 -3.88
CA ARG A 219 4.93 -13.51 -5.33
C ARG A 219 5.17 -12.05 -5.67
N TRP A 220 4.60 -11.11 -4.91
CA TRP A 220 4.52 -9.71 -5.31
C TRP A 220 5.35 -8.75 -4.44
N TYR A 221 5.66 -9.14 -3.20
CA TYR A 221 6.25 -8.24 -2.21
C TYR A 221 7.66 -8.67 -1.75
N ARG A 222 8.08 -9.92 -1.97
CA ARG A 222 9.48 -10.35 -1.78
C ARG A 222 10.25 -10.14 -3.09
N ARG A 223 10.80 -8.95 -3.28
CA ARG A 223 11.54 -8.56 -4.50
C ARG A 223 13.03 -8.89 -4.43
N LYS A 224 13.59 -9.03 -3.23
CA LYS A 224 14.97 -9.50 -3.04
C LYS A 224 15.06 -11.00 -3.35
N PRO A 225 16.10 -11.45 -4.09
CA PRO A 225 16.37 -12.87 -4.25
C PRO A 225 16.73 -13.49 -2.89
N GLU A 226 16.30 -14.73 -2.68
CA GLU A 226 16.65 -15.48 -1.47
C GLU A 226 18.11 -15.94 -1.56
N LYS A 227 18.93 -15.48 -0.61
CA LYS A 227 20.32 -15.93 -0.50
C LYS A 227 20.33 -17.32 0.12
N VAL A 228 20.32 -18.33 -0.74
CA VAL A 228 20.52 -19.73 -0.34
C VAL A 228 22.02 -20.04 -0.26
N ARG A 229 22.43 -20.66 0.85
CA ARG A 229 23.78 -21.22 0.94
C ARG A 229 23.81 -22.50 0.10
N PRO A 230 24.89 -22.76 -0.65
CA PRO A 230 25.03 -24.04 -1.31
C PRO A 230 24.98 -25.16 -0.26
N LEU A 231 24.35 -26.29 -0.62
CA LEU A 231 24.61 -27.54 0.10
C LEU A 231 26.11 -27.83 -0.05
N ARG A 232 26.74 -28.33 1.02
CA ARG A 232 28.18 -28.59 1.13
C ARG A 232 28.86 -28.90 -0.20
#